data_AF-A0A2E7LLP1-F1
#
_entry.id   AF-A0A2E7LLP1-F1
#
_cell.length_a   1.000
_cell.length_b   1.000
_cell.length_c   1.000
_cell.angle_alpha   90.00
_cell.angle_beta   90.00
_cell.angle_gamma   90.00
#
_symmetry.space_group_name_H-M   'P 1'
#
loop_
_entity.id
_entity.type
_entity.pdbx_description
1 polymer ?
#
loop_
_entity_poly.entity_id
_entity_poly.type
_entity_poly.pdbx_seq_one_letter_code
_entity_poly.pdbx_strand_id
1 'polypeptide(L)'
;RSQIIVSNQFDYKAEMRRTRQKLEALLSVGSVEDSQIYLEDRRRFFVNQGYNIRKLNNAWFAFYGSYADSGGSISPIESQLRFIRLQSIDLRDFLSKVKQIDEVGQLEKIAMGLGWTAEQLHSYH
;
A
#
# COMPACT_ATOMS: atom_id res chain seq x y z
N ARG A 1 -15.97 35.71 -24.07
CA ARG A 1 -16.41 34.36 -23.65
C ARG A 1 -15.19 33.45 -23.71
N SER A 2 -14.51 33.25 -22.58
CA SER A 2 -13.30 32.44 -22.51
C SER A 2 -13.70 30.97 -22.40
N GLN A 3 -13.26 30.15 -23.36
CA GLN A 3 -13.41 28.70 -23.34
C GLN A 3 -12.55 28.12 -22.21
N ILE A 4 -13.18 27.46 -21.25
CA ILE A 4 -12.50 26.61 -20.28
C ILE A 4 -12.06 25.37 -21.05
N ILE A 5 -10.79 25.31 -21.44
CA ILE A 5 -10.19 24.05 -21.88
C ILE A 5 -10.04 23.21 -20.62
N VAL A 6 -11.01 22.33 -20.38
CA VAL A 6 -10.86 21.28 -19.37
C VAL A 6 -9.79 20.35 -19.94
N SER A 7 -8.54 20.61 -19.62
CA SER A 7 -7.46 19.71 -19.97
C SER A 7 -7.76 18.37 -19.31
N ASN A 8 -8.05 17.35 -20.12
CA ASN A 8 -8.21 15.95 -19.72
C ASN A 8 -6.86 15.37 -19.26
N GLN A 9 -6.12 16.12 -18.43
CA GLN A 9 -4.86 15.72 -17.86
C GLN A 9 -5.14 14.59 -16.88
N PHE A 10 -4.36 13.54 -17.04
CA PHE A 10 -4.34 12.41 -16.14
C PHE A 10 -3.93 12.87 -14.73
N ASP A 11 -4.84 12.77 -13.76
CA ASP A 11 -4.56 13.01 -12.34
C ASP A 11 -4.27 11.66 -11.67
N TYR A 12 -2.98 11.41 -11.42
CA TYR A 12 -2.53 10.19 -10.79
C TYR A 12 -3.22 9.92 -9.44
N LYS A 13 -3.35 10.93 -8.57
CA LYS A 13 -3.93 10.75 -7.24
C LYS A 13 -5.42 10.42 -7.32
N ALA A 14 -6.16 11.12 -8.18
CA ALA A 14 -7.57 10.83 -8.41
C ALA A 14 -7.77 9.42 -8.98
N GLU A 15 -6.95 9.02 -9.94
CA GLU A 15 -7.00 7.70 -10.57
C GLU A 15 -6.60 6.57 -9.60
N MET A 16 -5.64 6.80 -8.71
CA MET A 16 -5.29 5.87 -7.63
C MET A 16 -6.45 5.71 -6.63
N ARG A 17 -7.09 6.81 -6.22
CA ARG A 17 -8.26 6.79 -5.31
C ARG A 17 -9.44 6.03 -5.92
N ARG A 18 -9.78 6.30 -7.18
CA ARG A 18 -10.82 5.57 -7.93
C ARG A 18 -10.51 4.07 -7.98
N THR A 19 -9.24 3.73 -8.20
CA THR A 19 -8.79 2.33 -8.22
C THR A 19 -9.02 1.63 -6.89
N ARG A 20 -8.68 2.29 -5.78
CA ARG A 20 -8.92 1.76 -4.42
C ARG A 20 -10.40 1.52 -4.15
N GLN A 21 -11.26 2.49 -4.44
CA GLN A 21 -12.70 2.39 -4.17
C GLN A 21 -13.35 1.22 -4.92
N LYS A 22 -12.98 1.03 -6.20
CA LYS A 22 -13.51 -0.09 -6.99
C LYS A 22 -12.94 -1.43 -6.55
N LEU A 23 -11.67 -1.48 -6.12
CA LEU A 23 -11.10 -2.69 -5.51
C LEU A 23 -11.87 -3.09 -4.24
N GLU A 24 -12.13 -2.13 -3.33
CA GLU A 24 -12.89 -2.37 -2.10
C GLU A 24 -14.30 -2.91 -2.40
N ALA A 25 -14.98 -2.36 -3.42
CA ALA A 25 -16.28 -2.86 -3.86
C ALA A 25 -16.22 -4.32 -4.37
N LEU A 26 -15.21 -4.67 -5.19
CA LEU A 26 -15.05 -6.03 -5.72
C LEU A 26 -14.71 -7.04 -4.60
N LEU A 27 -13.88 -6.64 -3.64
CA LEU A 27 -13.56 -7.47 -2.47
C LEU A 27 -14.76 -7.65 -1.54
N SER A 28 -15.61 -6.62 -1.38
CA SER A 28 -16.81 -6.68 -0.52
C SER A 28 -17.85 -7.72 -0.97
N VAL A 29 -17.86 -8.05 -2.27
CA VAL A 29 -18.72 -9.10 -2.84
C VAL A 29 -18.02 -10.45 -2.96
N GLY A 30 -16.79 -10.57 -2.44
CA GLY A 30 -15.99 -11.80 -2.46
C GLY A 30 -15.37 -12.13 -3.82
N SER A 31 -15.38 -11.20 -4.79
CA SER A 31 -14.87 -11.49 -6.15
C SER A 31 -13.36 -11.25 -6.25
N VAL A 32 -12.59 -12.26 -5.86
CA VAL A 32 -11.11 -12.22 -5.87
C VAL A 32 -10.57 -12.17 -7.31
N GLU A 33 -11.16 -12.91 -8.24
CA GLU A 33 -10.70 -12.99 -9.62
C GLU A 33 -10.94 -11.67 -10.37
N ASP A 34 -12.14 -11.08 -10.26
CA ASP A 34 -12.44 -9.77 -10.86
C ASP A 34 -11.55 -8.67 -10.28
N SER A 35 -11.23 -8.75 -8.99
CA SER A 35 -10.30 -7.84 -8.33
C SER A 35 -8.90 -7.90 -8.95
N GLN A 36 -8.40 -9.10 -9.24
CA GLN A 36 -7.08 -9.29 -9.84
C GLN A 36 -7.03 -8.79 -11.29
N ILE A 37 -8.04 -9.13 -12.09
CA ILE A 37 -8.17 -8.65 -13.48
C ILE A 37 -8.22 -7.12 -13.50
N TYR A 38 -9.07 -6.53 -12.67
CA TYR A 38 -9.21 -5.09 -12.56
C TYR A 38 -7.89 -4.39 -12.22
N LEU A 39 -7.12 -4.93 -11.27
CA LEU A 39 -5.84 -4.32 -10.86
C LEU A 39 -4.77 -4.39 -11.94
N GLU A 40 -4.73 -5.47 -12.72
CA GLU A 40 -3.80 -5.57 -13.86
C GLU A 40 -4.18 -4.59 -14.98
N ASP A 41 -5.46 -4.44 -15.28
CA ASP A 41 -5.93 -3.45 -16.26
C ASP A 41 -5.56 -2.02 -15.83
N ARG A 42 -5.75 -1.72 -14.54
CA ARG A 42 -5.36 -0.42 -13.98
C ARG A 42 -3.85 -0.22 -14.03
N ARG A 43 -3.04 -1.24 -13.72
CA ARG A 43 -1.58 -1.18 -13.84
C ARG A 43 -1.16 -0.82 -15.27
N ARG A 44 -1.74 -1.45 -16.30
CA ARG A 44 -1.46 -1.13 -17.72
C ARG A 44 -1.87 0.29 -18.07
N PHE A 45 -3.03 0.73 -17.59
CA PHE A 45 -3.47 2.12 -17.76
C PHE A 45 -2.46 3.12 -17.18
N PHE A 46 -1.97 2.91 -15.94
CA PHE A 46 -0.94 3.76 -15.34
C PHE A 46 0.36 3.76 -16.14
N VAL A 47 0.81 2.59 -16.62
CA VAL A 47 2.02 2.48 -17.48
C VAL A 47 1.86 3.26 -18.78
N ASN A 48 0.69 3.19 -19.43
CA ASN A 48 0.41 3.96 -20.65
C ASN A 48 0.41 5.48 -20.42
N GLN A 49 0.17 5.92 -19.19
CA GLN A 49 0.23 7.33 -18.77
C GLN A 49 1.63 7.74 -18.28
N GLY A 50 2.64 6.85 -18.41
CA GLY A 50 4.03 7.11 -18.04
C GLY A 50 4.43 6.67 -16.62
N TYR A 51 3.52 6.04 -15.86
CA TYR A 51 3.78 5.59 -14.48
C TYR A 51 4.16 4.12 -14.48
N ASN A 52 5.46 3.84 -14.32
CA ASN A 52 5.97 2.48 -14.34
C ASN A 52 5.65 1.72 -13.04
N ILE A 53 4.49 1.07 -13.01
CA ILE A 53 4.04 0.23 -11.88
C ILE A 53 4.31 -1.24 -12.23
N ARG A 54 5.21 -1.87 -11.47
CA ARG A 54 5.56 -3.30 -11.63
C ARG A 54 4.40 -4.23 -11.29
N LYS A 55 3.65 -3.93 -10.23
CA LYS A 55 2.50 -4.73 -9.77
C LYS A 55 1.55 -3.86 -8.94
N LEU A 56 0.25 -3.98 -9.19
CA LEU A 56 -0.80 -3.37 -8.41
C LEU A 56 -1.62 -4.48 -7.73
N ASN A 57 -1.68 -4.50 -6.40
CA ASN A 57 -2.45 -5.50 -5.64
C ASN A 57 -2.98 -4.87 -4.33
N ASN A 58 -3.74 -5.63 -3.55
CA ASN A 58 -4.29 -5.13 -2.29
C ASN A 58 -3.18 -4.66 -1.32
N ALA A 59 -2.10 -5.42 -1.21
CA ALA A 59 -0.93 -5.05 -0.41
C ALA A 59 -0.32 -3.72 -0.88
N TRP A 60 -0.23 -3.48 -2.19
CA TRP A 60 0.24 -2.21 -2.75
C TRP A 60 -0.59 -1.04 -2.20
N PHE A 61 -1.92 -1.15 -2.11
CA PHE A 61 -2.78 -0.10 -1.55
C PHE A 61 -2.66 0.06 -0.03
N ALA A 62 -2.44 -1.05 0.69
CA ALA A 62 -2.12 -1.02 2.11
C ALA A 62 -0.80 -0.26 2.37
N PHE A 63 0.19 -0.38 1.47
CA PHE A 63 1.47 0.32 1.57
C PHE A 63 1.47 1.73 0.95
N TYR A 64 0.73 1.99 -0.12
CA TYR A 64 0.79 3.29 -0.81
C TYR A 64 -0.03 4.37 -0.08
N GLY A 65 -1.10 3.96 0.63
CA GLY A 65 -1.83 4.86 1.53
C GLY A 65 -0.95 5.43 2.65
N SER A 66 0.10 4.72 3.07
CA SER A 66 1.04 5.21 4.09
C SER A 66 2.17 6.10 3.54
N TYR A 67 2.39 6.17 2.22
CA TYR A 67 3.41 7.05 1.59
C TYR A 67 2.83 8.28 0.89
N ALA A 68 1.53 8.29 0.58
CA ALA A 68 0.90 9.35 -0.22
C ALA A 68 0.47 10.58 0.59
N ASP A 69 0.44 10.48 1.92
CA ASP A 69 0.12 11.61 2.80
C ASP A 69 1.35 11.95 3.67
N SER A 70 1.91 13.14 3.39
CA SER A 70 3.02 13.83 4.06
C SER A 70 4.45 13.26 3.90
N GLY A 71 5.33 14.10 3.35
CA GLY A 71 6.72 14.09 3.79
C GLY A 71 6.73 14.43 5.28
N GLY A 72 6.94 13.41 6.13
CA GLY A 72 7.02 13.57 7.58
C GLY A 72 6.18 12.60 8.41
N SER A 73 5.21 11.86 7.84
CA SER A 73 4.49 10.84 8.60
C SER A 73 5.34 9.56 8.70
N ILE A 74 6.05 9.41 9.83
CA ILE A 74 6.59 8.10 10.24
C ILE A 74 5.37 7.19 10.47
N SER A 75 5.01 6.42 9.45
CA SER A 75 3.89 5.50 9.55
C SER A 75 4.25 4.39 10.54
N PRO A 76 3.34 4.01 11.46
CA PRO A 76 3.54 2.87 12.36
C PRO A 76 3.94 1.60 11.59
N ILE A 77 3.43 1.41 10.38
CA ILE A 77 3.74 0.30 9.46
C ILE A 77 5.24 0.22 9.15
N GLU A 78 5.86 1.37 8.86
CA GLU A 78 7.28 1.45 8.53
C GLU A 78 8.13 1.07 9.74
N SER A 79 7.79 1.61 10.91
CA SER A 79 8.47 1.28 12.16
C SER A 79 8.31 -0.19 12.54
N GLN A 80 7.13 -0.77 12.33
CA GLN A 80 6.83 -2.18 12.55
C GLN A 80 7.64 -3.08 11.61
N LEU A 81 7.70 -2.77 10.32
CA LEU A 81 8.49 -3.53 9.34
C LEU A 81 9.99 -3.44 9.62
N ARG A 82 10.51 -2.24 9.95
CA ARG A 82 11.90 -2.05 10.38
C ARG A 82 12.20 -2.88 11.61
N PHE A 83 11.30 -2.87 12.59
CA PHE A 83 11.46 -3.63 13.82
C PHE A 83 11.48 -5.14 13.55
N ILE A 84 10.52 -5.67 12.78
CA ILE A 84 10.51 -7.09 12.37
C ILE A 84 11.81 -7.44 11.62
N ARG A 85 12.30 -6.55 10.75
CA ARG A 85 13.57 -6.75 10.02
C ARG A 85 14.78 -6.79 10.95
N LEU A 86 14.82 -5.96 11.99
CA LEU A 86 15.88 -5.95 13.01
C LEU A 86 15.85 -7.21 13.88
N GLN A 87 14.65 -7.75 14.15
CA GLN A 87 14.45 -8.99 14.91
C GLN A 87 14.57 -10.26 14.06
N SER A 88 14.95 -10.13 12.79
CA SER A 88 15.12 -11.25 11.87
C SER A 88 16.58 -11.63 11.71
N ILE A 89 16.85 -12.93 11.81
CA ILE A 89 18.20 -13.51 11.74
C ILE A 89 18.81 -13.25 10.36
N ASP A 90 18.00 -13.37 9.31
CA ASP A 90 18.39 -13.12 7.94
C ASP A 90 17.20 -12.64 7.09
N LEU A 91 17.45 -12.44 5.79
CA LEU A 91 16.41 -12.02 4.86
C LEU A 91 15.31 -13.08 4.66
N ARG A 92 15.64 -14.37 4.76
CA ARG A 92 14.68 -15.45 4.57
C ARG A 92 13.69 -15.51 5.73
N ASP A 93 14.18 -15.38 6.95
CA ASP A 93 13.38 -15.29 8.16
C ASP A 93 12.50 -14.03 8.17
N PHE A 94 13.03 -12.90 7.70
CA PHE A 94 12.21 -11.70 7.52
C PHE A 94 11.04 -11.95 6.54
N LEU A 95 11.34 -12.53 5.37
CA LEU A 95 10.32 -12.80 4.35
C LEU A 95 9.31 -13.86 4.82
N SER A 96 9.71 -14.86 5.61
CA SER A 96 8.79 -15.88 6.13
C SER A 96 7.79 -15.29 7.13
N LYS A 97 8.20 -14.30 7.93
CA LYS A 97 7.34 -13.57 8.87
C LYS A 97 6.37 -12.63 8.13
N VAL A 98 6.87 -11.87 7.15
CA VAL A 98 6.03 -10.92 6.38
C VAL A 98 5.05 -11.64 5.46
N LYS A 99 5.42 -12.82 4.92
CA LYS A 99 4.55 -13.62 4.04
C LYS A 99 3.25 -14.09 4.73
N GLN A 100 3.23 -14.15 6.06
CA GLN A 100 2.06 -14.56 6.84
C GLN A 100 1.02 -13.45 7.01
N ILE A 101 1.28 -12.25 6.47
CA ILE A 101 0.38 -11.10 6.60
C ILE A 101 -0.61 -11.12 5.43
N ASP A 102 -1.84 -11.56 5.71
CA ASP A 102 -2.96 -11.58 4.78
C ASP A 102 -4.14 -10.69 5.24
N GLU A 103 -4.15 -10.26 6.50
CA GLU A 103 -5.20 -9.40 7.06
C GLU A 103 -4.68 -8.08 7.65
N VAL A 104 -5.55 -7.08 7.66
CA VAL A 104 -5.30 -5.79 8.30
C VAL A 104 -5.08 -5.99 9.81
N GLY A 105 -4.00 -5.40 10.34
CA GLY A 105 -3.63 -5.49 11.75
C GLY A 105 -2.76 -6.70 12.13
N GLN A 106 -2.55 -7.67 11.24
CA GLN A 106 -1.63 -8.78 11.52
C GLN A 106 -0.18 -8.33 11.60
N LEU A 107 0.23 -7.36 10.78
CA LEU A 107 1.55 -6.75 10.85
C LEU A 107 1.85 -6.21 12.27
N GLU A 108 0.89 -5.47 12.84
CA GLU A 108 1.00 -4.91 14.18
C GLU A 108 1.08 -6.02 15.23
N LYS A 109 0.23 -7.06 15.15
CA LYS A 109 0.28 -8.21 16.06
C LYS A 109 1.63 -8.92 16.03
N ILE A 110 2.20 -9.15 14.84
CA ILE A 110 3.52 -9.77 14.67
C ILE A 110 4.60 -8.86 15.28
N ALA A 111 4.56 -7.55 15.00
CA ALA A 111 5.52 -6.60 15.55
C ALA A 111 5.45 -6.55 17.08
N MET A 112 4.25 -6.45 17.66
CA MET A 112 4.02 -6.47 19.11
C MET A 112 4.49 -7.78 19.75
N GLY A 113 4.25 -8.91 19.09
CA GLY A 113 4.73 -10.23 19.53
C GLY A 113 6.27 -10.33 19.57
N LEU A 114 6.97 -9.50 18.79
CA LEU A 114 8.43 -9.36 18.82
C LEU A 114 8.92 -8.27 19.78
N GLY A 115 8.02 -7.58 20.48
CA GLY A 115 8.35 -6.53 21.45
C GLY A 115 8.33 -5.10 20.90
N TRP A 116 7.75 -4.87 19.73
CA TRP A 116 7.52 -3.51 19.23
C TRP A 116 6.44 -2.80 20.04
N THR A 117 6.67 -1.52 20.38
CA THR A 117 5.65 -0.67 21.01
C THR A 117 5.42 0.61 20.21
N ALA A 118 4.19 1.12 20.23
CA ALA A 118 3.83 2.37 19.54
C ALA A 118 4.57 3.60 20.08
N GLU A 119 5.15 3.52 21.28
CA GLU A 119 5.95 4.58 21.91
C GLU A 119 7.32 4.77 21.21
N GLN A 120 7.83 3.73 20.53
CA GLN A 120 9.10 3.79 19.79
C GLN A 120 9.04 4.65 18.52
N LEU A 121 7.85 5.18 18.16
CA LEU A 121 7.68 6.11 17.04
C LEU A 121 8.39 7.47 17.27
N HIS A 122 8.64 7.85 18.53
CA HIS A 122 9.20 9.17 18.89
C HIS A 122 10.71 9.19 19.15
N SER A 123 11.40 8.04 19.14
CA SER A 123 12.79 7.95 19.64
C SER A 123 13.88 7.96 18.56
N TYR A 124 13.60 8.50 17.37
CA TYR A 124 14.63 8.73 16.35
C TYR A 124 14.66 10.22 15.97
N HIS A 125 15.40 10.98 16.78
CA HIS A 125 16.02 12.24 16.38
C HIS A 125 17.53 12.01 16.27
#